data_AF-A0A221SV46-F1
#
_entry.id   AF-A0A221SV46-F1
#
_cell.length_a   1.000
_cell.length_b   1.000
_cell.length_c   1.000
_cell.angle_alpha   90.00
_cell.angle_beta   90.00
_cell.angle_gamma   90.00
#
_symmetry.space_group_name_H-M   'P 1'
#
loop_
_entity.id
_entity.type
_entity.pdbx_description
1 polymer ?
#
loop_
_entity_poly.entity_id
_entity_poly.type
_entity_poly.pdbx_seq_one_letter_code
_entity_poly.pdbx_strand_id
1 'polypeptide(L)'
;MFTIRPATPADLGDFYRICLETGDSGLDATGLYADPQLLGHVYAAPYLLHAPDFAFVLQDEAGAAGYVIGVPDSQAFEATLEREWWPALRDRYPDPAGIPPAERSRDQRMMHLIHHPHRTPDNLMAEYPAHLHIDLLPRAQGGGNGRRMMDALFGALRQAGVSGVHLGVGARNERAQAFYRRLGFTDLSRGDWGATMGLRFTGGAGEPGTSA
;
A
#
# COMPACT_ATOMS: atom_id res chain seq x y z
N MET A 1 -6.21 -22.75 -8.44
CA MET A 1 -4.97 -22.07 -8.93
C MET A 1 -5.14 -20.57 -8.79
N PHE A 2 -4.08 -19.81 -8.48
CA PHE A 2 -4.19 -18.35 -8.34
C PHE A 2 -4.03 -17.58 -9.67
N THR A 3 -4.96 -16.67 -9.92
CA THR A 3 -5.00 -15.74 -11.06
C THR A 3 -4.90 -14.29 -10.60
N ILE A 4 -4.35 -13.43 -11.45
CA ILE A 4 -4.23 -11.98 -11.20
C ILE A 4 -5.12 -11.27 -12.20
N ARG A 5 -5.89 -10.29 -11.74
CA ARG A 5 -6.73 -9.44 -12.59
C ARG A 5 -6.73 -7.99 -12.08
N PRO A 6 -7.06 -7.00 -12.93
CA PRO A 6 -7.42 -5.67 -12.47
C PRO A 6 -8.52 -5.73 -11.41
N ALA A 7 -8.39 -4.88 -10.40
CA ALA A 7 -9.41 -4.71 -9.37
C ALA A 7 -10.54 -3.83 -9.90
N THR A 8 -11.71 -3.96 -9.29
CA THR A 8 -12.91 -3.18 -9.62
C THR A 8 -13.53 -2.66 -8.33
N PRO A 9 -14.41 -1.63 -8.36
CA PRO A 9 -15.09 -1.17 -7.15
C PRO A 9 -15.90 -2.26 -6.42
N ALA A 10 -16.29 -3.34 -7.09
CA ALA A 10 -16.94 -4.48 -6.46
C ALA A 10 -16.03 -5.26 -5.47
N ASP A 11 -14.71 -5.12 -5.60
CA ASP A 11 -13.71 -5.76 -4.73
C ASP A 11 -13.51 -5.02 -3.40
N LEU A 12 -14.19 -3.89 -3.18
CA LEU A 12 -13.97 -3.03 -2.03
C LEU A 12 -14.09 -3.77 -0.70
N GLY A 13 -15.10 -4.64 -0.55
CA GLY A 13 -15.28 -5.46 0.65
C GLY A 13 -14.10 -6.41 0.91
N ASP A 14 -13.54 -7.01 -0.14
CA ASP A 14 -12.36 -7.86 -0.03
C ASP A 14 -11.11 -7.07 0.34
N PHE A 15 -10.96 -5.83 -0.15
CA PHE A 15 -9.85 -4.96 0.23
C PHE A 15 -9.87 -4.64 1.72
N TYR A 16 -11.02 -4.25 2.28
CA TYR A 16 -11.14 -4.03 3.73
C TYR A 16 -10.79 -5.28 4.53
N ARG A 17 -11.34 -6.43 4.12
CA ARG A 17 -11.13 -7.70 4.79
C ARG A 17 -9.65 -8.12 4.76
N ILE A 18 -9.02 -8.13 3.58
CA ILE A 18 -7.61 -8.52 3.42
C ILE A 18 -6.71 -7.56 4.21
N CYS A 19 -6.96 -6.25 4.14
CA CYS A 19 -6.18 -5.24 4.86
C CYS A 19 -6.22 -5.45 6.39
N LEU A 20 -7.39 -5.82 6.94
CA LEU A 20 -7.54 -6.16 8.36
C LEU A 20 -6.83 -7.48 8.70
N GLU A 21 -7.04 -8.53 7.90
CA GLU A 21 -6.44 -9.86 8.10
C GLU A 21 -4.90 -9.88 7.94
N THR A 22 -4.29 -8.79 7.46
CA THR A 22 -2.82 -8.62 7.38
C THR A 22 -2.30 -7.41 8.15
N GLY A 23 -3.16 -6.70 8.89
CA GLY A 23 -2.90 -5.39 9.47
C GLY A 23 -1.95 -5.34 10.68
N ASP A 24 -1.62 -6.46 11.32
CA ASP A 24 -0.69 -6.49 12.46
C ASP A 24 0.70 -6.91 12.01
N SER A 25 1.37 -6.01 11.27
CA SER A 25 2.70 -6.31 10.70
C SER A 25 2.70 -7.56 9.81
N GLY A 26 1.65 -7.76 9.02
CA GLY A 26 1.47 -8.93 8.15
C GLY A 26 0.74 -10.11 8.79
N LEU A 27 0.33 -9.98 10.06
CA LEU A 27 -0.55 -10.91 10.78
C LEU A 27 -1.97 -10.35 10.90
N ASP A 28 -2.90 -11.20 11.33
CA ASP A 28 -4.31 -10.84 11.50
C ASP A 28 -4.51 -9.81 12.62
N ALA A 29 -5.14 -8.67 12.27
CA ALA A 29 -5.48 -7.60 13.20
C ALA A 29 -6.96 -7.59 13.62
N THR A 30 -7.77 -8.58 13.22
CA THR A 30 -9.22 -8.61 13.50
C THR A 30 -9.55 -8.44 14.98
N GLY A 31 -8.79 -9.09 15.87
CA GLY A 31 -8.97 -8.97 17.32
C GLY A 31 -8.40 -7.69 17.95
N LEU A 32 -7.79 -6.81 17.15
CA LEU A 32 -7.06 -5.63 17.63
C LEU A 32 -7.81 -4.31 17.38
N TYR A 33 -8.87 -4.34 16.57
CA TYR A 33 -9.68 -3.18 16.22
C TYR A 33 -11.14 -3.41 16.61
N ALA A 34 -11.80 -2.37 17.13
CA ALA A 34 -13.23 -2.43 17.40
C ALA A 34 -14.04 -2.13 16.13
N ASP A 35 -13.62 -1.14 15.34
CA ASP A 35 -14.11 -0.91 13.99
C ASP A 35 -13.20 -1.59 12.95
N PRO A 36 -13.69 -2.65 12.27
CA PRO A 36 -12.89 -3.41 11.31
C PRO A 36 -12.58 -2.63 10.01
N GLN A 37 -13.21 -1.47 9.78
CA GLN A 37 -13.02 -0.70 8.55
C GLN A 37 -11.83 0.25 8.61
N LEU A 38 -11.36 0.62 9.81
CA LEU A 38 -10.39 1.72 9.98
C LEU A 38 -9.08 1.52 9.21
N LEU A 39 -8.52 0.31 9.21
CA LEU A 39 -7.31 0.02 8.44
C LEU A 39 -7.54 0.17 6.94
N GLY A 40 -8.64 -0.39 6.43
CA GLY A 40 -8.95 -0.32 5.00
C GLY A 40 -9.24 1.09 4.53
N HIS A 41 -9.82 1.96 5.37
CA HIS A 41 -10.02 3.38 5.07
C HIS A 41 -8.69 4.10 4.80
N VAL A 42 -7.62 3.70 5.49
CA VAL A 42 -6.32 4.36 5.41
C VAL A 42 -5.45 3.73 4.32
N TYR A 43 -5.35 2.39 4.29
CA TYR A 43 -4.27 1.70 3.57
C TYR A 43 -4.72 0.92 2.33
N ALA A 44 -6.02 0.83 2.03
CA ALA A 44 -6.49 -0.01 0.92
C ALA A 44 -7.57 0.62 0.03
N ALA A 45 -8.73 0.95 0.61
CA ALA A 45 -9.88 1.46 -0.13
C ALA A 45 -9.62 2.68 -1.03
N PRO A 46 -8.91 3.74 -0.59
CA PRO A 46 -8.71 4.92 -1.43
C PRO A 46 -7.93 4.62 -2.71
N TYR A 47 -7.02 3.64 -2.68
CA TYR A 47 -6.24 3.26 -3.87
C TYR A 47 -7.13 2.62 -4.94
N LEU A 48 -8.03 1.74 -4.53
CA LEU A 48 -8.97 1.10 -5.45
C LEU A 48 -9.87 2.12 -6.14
N LEU A 49 -10.30 3.16 -5.42
CA LEU A 49 -11.29 4.11 -5.91
C LEU A 49 -10.67 5.31 -6.65
N HIS A 50 -9.47 5.74 -6.28
CA HIS A 50 -8.81 6.93 -6.86
C HIS A 50 -7.58 6.60 -7.72
N ALA A 51 -7.12 5.35 -7.74
CA ALA A 51 -6.04 4.88 -8.63
C ALA A 51 -6.31 3.46 -9.19
N PRO A 52 -7.51 3.19 -9.76
CA PRO A 52 -7.92 1.83 -10.16
C PRO A 52 -6.99 1.18 -11.19
N ASP A 53 -6.33 1.96 -12.06
CA ASP A 53 -5.38 1.46 -13.06
C ASP A 53 -4.12 0.81 -12.45
N PHE A 54 -3.89 1.04 -11.15
CA PHE A 54 -2.77 0.52 -10.38
C PHE A 54 -3.22 -0.42 -9.26
N ALA A 55 -4.44 -0.98 -9.37
CA ALA A 55 -4.99 -1.91 -8.40
C ALA A 55 -5.27 -3.28 -9.03
N PHE A 56 -4.75 -4.33 -8.40
CA PHE A 56 -4.91 -5.71 -8.86
C PHE A 56 -5.29 -6.64 -7.72
N VAL A 57 -6.08 -7.67 -8.05
CA VAL A 57 -6.51 -8.73 -7.12
C VAL A 57 -5.84 -10.04 -7.50
N LEU A 58 -5.39 -10.78 -6.49
CA LEU A 58 -5.06 -12.19 -6.58
C LEU A 58 -6.25 -13.02 -6.11
N GLN A 59 -6.74 -13.92 -6.94
CA GLN A 59 -7.89 -14.77 -6.59
C GLN A 59 -7.71 -16.22 -7.01
N ASP A 60 -8.38 -17.12 -6.29
CA ASP A 60 -8.59 -18.52 -6.66
C ASP A 60 -10.09 -18.85 -6.66
N GLU A 61 -10.43 -20.13 -6.69
CA GLU A 61 -11.83 -20.62 -6.65
C GLU A 61 -12.55 -20.23 -5.35
N ALA A 62 -11.81 -19.95 -4.27
CA ALA A 62 -12.36 -19.50 -2.99
C ALA A 62 -12.40 -17.97 -2.87
N GLY A 63 -12.20 -17.23 -3.96
CA GLY A 63 -12.32 -15.78 -4.05
C GLY A 63 -11.00 -15.02 -3.84
N ALA A 64 -11.11 -13.72 -3.57
CA ALA A 64 -9.97 -12.83 -3.40
C ALA A 64 -9.10 -13.27 -2.20
N ALA A 65 -7.81 -13.46 -2.46
CA ALA A 65 -6.82 -13.91 -1.50
C ALA A 65 -5.66 -12.92 -1.31
N GLY A 66 -5.71 -11.78 -2.00
CA GLY A 66 -4.75 -10.71 -1.83
C GLY A 66 -4.95 -9.58 -2.83
N TYR A 67 -4.30 -8.46 -2.60
CA TYR A 67 -4.24 -7.33 -3.52
C TYR A 67 -2.80 -6.81 -3.64
N VAL A 68 -2.56 -6.07 -4.72
CA VAL A 68 -1.45 -5.14 -4.84
C VAL A 68 -2.02 -3.84 -5.39
N ILE A 69 -1.63 -2.75 -4.75
CA ILE A 69 -2.10 -1.41 -5.06
C ILE A 69 -0.94 -0.45 -5.06
N GLY A 70 -1.02 0.58 -5.87
CA GLY A 70 -0.10 1.70 -5.79
C GLY A 70 -0.67 2.94 -6.44
N VAL A 71 0.14 3.98 -6.45
CA VAL A 71 -0.17 5.24 -7.14
C VAL A 71 1.08 5.70 -7.86
N PRO A 72 0.97 6.34 -9.04
CA PRO A 72 2.13 6.79 -9.81
C PRO A 72 2.76 8.05 -9.21
N ASP A 73 1.97 8.85 -8.50
CA ASP A 73 2.35 10.13 -7.89
C ASP A 73 1.71 10.24 -6.51
N SER A 74 2.56 10.19 -5.48
CA SER A 74 2.16 10.26 -4.07
C SER A 74 1.59 11.62 -3.72
N GLN A 75 2.15 12.71 -4.25
CA GLN A 75 1.71 14.07 -3.98
C GLN A 75 0.31 14.31 -4.54
N ALA A 76 0.09 13.91 -5.79
CA ALA A 76 -1.21 14.03 -6.45
C ALA A 76 -2.27 13.18 -5.76
N PHE A 77 -1.91 11.98 -5.30
CA PHE A 77 -2.80 11.12 -4.55
C PHE A 77 -3.17 11.71 -3.17
N GLU A 78 -2.20 12.17 -2.39
CA GLU A 78 -2.43 12.84 -1.11
C GLU A 78 -3.36 14.05 -1.26
N ALA A 79 -3.13 14.88 -2.28
CA ALA A 79 -4.00 16.02 -2.59
C ALA A 79 -5.43 15.58 -2.95
N THR A 80 -5.58 14.45 -3.64
CA THR A 80 -6.88 13.87 -3.99
C THR A 80 -7.61 13.37 -2.74
N LEU A 81 -6.93 12.65 -1.86
CA LEU A 81 -7.55 12.16 -0.63
C LEU A 81 -8.01 13.31 0.28
N GLU A 82 -7.25 14.40 0.36
CA GLU A 82 -7.68 15.57 1.13
C GLU A 82 -8.95 16.23 0.59
N ARG A 83 -9.15 16.22 -0.73
CA ARG A 83 -10.36 16.80 -1.34
C ARG A 83 -11.56 15.86 -1.29
N GLU A 84 -11.33 14.57 -1.50
CA GLU A 84 -12.39 13.64 -1.92
C GLU A 84 -12.60 12.47 -0.95
N TRP A 85 -11.62 12.13 -0.11
CA TRP A 85 -11.67 10.93 0.73
C TRP A 85 -11.78 11.25 2.21
N TRP A 86 -10.84 12.03 2.76
CA TRP A 86 -10.78 12.32 4.19
C TRP A 86 -11.97 13.11 4.75
N PRO A 87 -12.56 14.11 4.06
CA PRO A 87 -13.65 14.91 4.64
C PRO A 87 -14.82 14.08 5.17
N ALA A 88 -15.34 13.13 4.38
CA ALA A 88 -16.45 12.28 4.80
C ALA A 88 -16.08 11.35 5.98
N LEU A 89 -14.82 10.93 6.07
CA LEU A 89 -14.34 10.11 7.19
C LEU A 89 -14.14 10.96 8.45
N ARG A 90 -13.71 12.21 8.33
CA ARG A 90 -13.57 13.15 9.44
C ARG A 90 -14.91 13.51 10.07
N ASP A 91 -15.98 13.54 9.27
CA ASP A 91 -17.35 13.70 9.76
C ASP A 91 -17.83 12.46 10.55
N ARG A 92 -17.41 11.26 10.13
CA ARG A 92 -17.80 9.99 10.76
C ARG A 92 -17.00 9.66 12.02
N TYR A 93 -15.72 10.00 12.05
CA TYR A 93 -14.78 9.59 13.08
C TYR A 93 -14.25 10.80 13.87
N PRO A 94 -14.49 10.89 15.19
CA PRO A 94 -13.98 12.00 16.00
C PRO A 94 -12.44 12.04 16.05
N ASP A 95 -11.85 13.23 16.04
CA ASP A 95 -10.40 13.40 16.25
C ASP A 95 -10.04 13.18 17.74
N PRO A 96 -9.19 12.20 18.08
CA PRO A 96 -8.75 11.98 19.45
C PRO A 96 -7.56 12.88 19.83
N ALA A 97 -7.45 14.09 19.28
CA ALA A 97 -6.37 15.04 19.56
C ALA A 97 -6.21 15.35 21.06
N GLY A 98 -7.30 15.32 21.84
CA GLY A 98 -7.28 15.50 23.30
C GLY A 98 -6.72 14.32 24.10
N ILE A 99 -6.46 13.17 23.45
CA ILE A 99 -5.93 11.96 24.09
C ILE A 99 -4.43 11.85 23.78
N PRO A 100 -3.56 11.69 24.80
CA PRO A 100 -2.12 11.52 24.58
C PRO A 100 -1.82 10.35 23.64
N PRO A 101 -0.86 10.46 22.69
CA PRO A 101 -0.60 9.42 21.71
C PRO A 101 -0.32 8.02 22.30
N ALA A 102 0.35 7.95 23.45
CA ALA A 102 0.67 6.70 24.14
C ALA A 102 -0.57 5.97 24.70
N GLU A 103 -1.64 6.71 25.00
CA GLU A 103 -2.88 6.19 25.59
C GLU A 103 -3.95 5.86 24.53
N ARG A 104 -3.74 6.28 23.28
CA ARG A 104 -4.68 6.02 22.19
C ARG A 104 -4.81 4.52 21.92
N SER A 105 -6.05 4.05 21.86
CA SER A 105 -6.39 2.74 21.31
C SER A 105 -5.95 2.63 19.84
N ARG A 106 -5.94 1.41 19.29
CA ARG A 106 -5.59 1.21 17.87
C ARG A 106 -6.55 1.94 16.94
N ASP A 107 -7.84 1.87 17.22
CA ASP A 107 -8.87 2.63 16.52
C ASP A 107 -8.59 4.14 16.55
N GLN A 108 -8.32 4.70 17.74
CA GLN A 108 -8.02 6.12 17.90
C GLN A 108 -6.75 6.54 17.15
N ARG A 109 -5.76 5.66 17.00
CA ARG A 109 -4.58 5.96 16.16
C ARG A 109 -4.95 6.09 14.69
N MET A 110 -5.84 5.24 14.18
CA MET A 110 -6.34 5.35 12.79
C MET A 110 -7.26 6.55 12.62
N MET A 111 -8.14 6.84 13.58
CA MET A 111 -8.97 8.04 13.56
C MET A 111 -8.11 9.31 13.56
N HIS A 112 -7.04 9.35 14.37
CA HIS A 112 -6.09 10.44 14.34
C HIS A 112 -5.41 10.58 12.97
N LEU A 113 -5.04 9.47 12.33
CA LEU A 113 -4.43 9.49 11.00
C LEU A 113 -5.39 9.96 9.89
N ILE A 114 -6.70 9.68 10.03
CA ILE A 114 -7.74 10.23 9.13
C ILE A 114 -7.79 11.78 9.22
N HIS A 115 -7.63 12.33 10.42
CA HIS A 115 -7.58 13.78 10.63
C HIS A 115 -6.24 14.40 10.25
N HIS A 116 -5.14 13.68 10.51
CA HIS A 116 -3.76 14.16 10.37
C HIS A 116 -2.94 13.17 9.53
N PRO A 117 -3.24 12.98 8.24
CA PRO A 117 -2.55 12.02 7.40
C PRO A 117 -1.08 12.36 7.28
N HIS A 118 -0.23 11.33 7.20
CA HIS A 118 1.18 11.52 6.91
C HIS A 118 1.36 12.14 5.53
N ARG A 119 2.32 13.04 5.42
CA ARG A 119 2.79 13.57 4.14
C ARG A 119 4.10 12.93 3.76
N THR A 120 4.18 12.46 2.53
CA THR A 120 5.41 11.95 1.97
C THR A 120 6.41 13.11 1.84
N PRO A 121 7.67 12.97 2.29
CA PRO A 121 8.66 14.04 2.15
C PRO A 121 8.98 14.38 0.68
N ASP A 122 9.10 15.67 0.34
CA ASP A 122 9.38 16.14 -1.03
C ASP A 122 10.64 15.52 -1.65
N ASN A 123 11.70 15.39 -0.85
CA ASN A 123 12.95 14.79 -1.29
C ASN A 123 12.81 13.29 -1.62
N LEU A 124 11.91 12.58 -0.92
CA LEU A 124 11.61 11.18 -1.23
C LEU A 124 10.85 11.07 -2.55
N MET A 125 9.84 11.93 -2.75
CA MET A 125 9.01 11.93 -3.97
C MET A 125 9.79 12.32 -5.22
N ALA A 126 10.83 13.16 -5.09
CA ALA A 126 11.70 13.52 -6.21
C ALA A 126 12.41 12.29 -6.84
N GLU A 127 12.70 11.27 -6.04
CA GLU A 127 13.39 10.06 -6.49
C GLU A 127 12.46 8.84 -6.63
N TYR A 128 11.40 8.79 -5.82
CA TYR A 128 10.46 7.68 -5.72
C TYR A 128 9.01 8.22 -5.69
N PRO A 129 8.51 8.78 -6.81
CA PRO A 129 7.22 9.47 -6.84
C PRO A 129 6.04 8.54 -6.55
N ALA A 130 6.14 7.25 -6.90
CA ALA A 130 5.10 6.26 -6.62
C ALA A 130 5.23 5.66 -5.22
N HIS A 131 4.12 5.17 -4.67
CA HIS A 131 4.14 4.25 -3.53
C HIS A 131 3.15 3.10 -3.69
N LEU A 132 3.30 2.06 -2.87
CA LEU A 132 2.50 0.84 -2.97
C LEU A 132 2.20 0.16 -1.63
N HIS A 133 1.19 -0.72 -1.67
CA HIS A 133 0.91 -1.74 -0.67
C HIS A 133 0.63 -3.09 -1.35
N ILE A 134 1.05 -4.18 -0.72
CA ILE A 134 0.73 -5.54 -1.15
C ILE A 134 0.42 -6.39 0.07
N ASP A 135 -0.73 -7.07 0.02
CA ASP A 135 -1.18 -7.93 1.10
C ASP A 135 -1.76 -9.21 0.52
N LEU A 136 -1.27 -10.35 1.03
CA LEU A 136 -1.72 -11.67 0.64
C LEU A 136 -2.12 -12.44 1.90
N LEU A 137 -3.31 -13.03 1.89
CA LEU A 137 -3.76 -13.94 2.94
C LEU A 137 -2.83 -15.15 3.04
N PRO A 138 -2.71 -15.81 4.21
CA PRO A 138 -1.78 -16.93 4.41
C PRO A 138 -1.84 -18.00 3.32
N ARG A 139 -3.04 -18.34 2.84
CA ARG A 139 -3.25 -19.34 1.77
C ARG A 139 -2.60 -18.99 0.42
N ALA A 140 -2.33 -17.72 0.17
CA ALA A 140 -1.74 -17.23 -1.08
C ALA A 140 -0.22 -16.94 -0.98
N GLN A 141 0.38 -17.12 0.21
CA GLN A 141 1.79 -16.85 0.46
C GLN A 141 2.71 -18.03 0.05
N GLY A 142 4.02 -17.79 -0.04
CA GLY A 142 5.03 -18.87 -0.20
C GLY A 142 5.17 -19.49 -1.60
N GLY A 143 4.26 -19.20 -2.54
CA GLY A 143 4.25 -19.78 -3.90
C GLY A 143 4.65 -18.81 -5.04
N GLY A 144 5.41 -17.76 -4.76
CA GLY A 144 5.81 -16.77 -5.78
C GLY A 144 4.73 -15.76 -6.19
N ASN A 145 3.50 -15.87 -5.67
CA ASN A 145 2.40 -14.96 -5.96
C ASN A 145 2.72 -13.49 -5.63
N GLY A 146 3.43 -13.23 -4.53
CA GLY A 146 3.84 -11.87 -4.17
C GLY A 146 4.69 -11.22 -5.26
N ARG A 147 5.63 -11.97 -5.85
CA ARG A 147 6.43 -11.47 -6.98
C ARG A 147 5.57 -11.22 -8.22
N ARG A 148 4.69 -12.16 -8.59
CA ARG A 148 3.78 -12.01 -9.74
C ARG A 148 2.90 -10.76 -9.61
N MET A 149 2.40 -10.47 -8.40
CA MET A 149 1.60 -9.29 -8.09
C MET A 149 2.43 -8.00 -8.22
N MET A 150 3.62 -7.95 -7.61
CA MET A 150 4.52 -6.81 -7.74
C MET A 150 4.92 -6.55 -9.21
N ASP A 151 5.17 -7.60 -9.99
CA ASP A 151 5.50 -7.48 -11.41
C ASP A 151 4.33 -6.87 -12.22
N ALA A 152 3.08 -7.21 -11.90
CA ALA A 152 1.90 -6.59 -12.51
C ALA A 152 1.81 -5.09 -12.21
N LEU A 153 1.96 -4.71 -10.93
CA LEU A 153 1.95 -3.29 -10.53
C LEU A 153 3.12 -2.52 -11.16
N PHE A 154 4.33 -3.09 -11.16
CA PHE A 154 5.50 -2.46 -11.76
C PHE A 154 5.35 -2.30 -13.27
N GLY A 155 4.69 -3.25 -13.94
CA GLY A 155 4.31 -3.11 -15.35
C GLY A 155 3.47 -1.85 -15.57
N ALA A 156 2.41 -1.66 -14.78
CA ALA A 156 1.53 -0.49 -14.87
C ALA A 156 2.28 0.81 -14.56
N LEU A 157 3.05 0.86 -13.47
CA LEU A 157 3.83 2.05 -13.09
C LEU A 157 4.88 2.43 -14.15
N ARG A 158 5.58 1.45 -14.74
CA ARG A 158 6.53 1.73 -15.83
C ARG A 158 5.83 2.25 -17.08
N GLN A 159 4.66 1.71 -17.43
CA GLN A 159 3.86 2.22 -18.56
C GLN A 159 3.39 3.65 -18.32
N ALA A 160 3.14 4.03 -17.08
CA ALA A 160 2.83 5.40 -16.68
C ALA A 160 4.07 6.32 -16.59
N GLY A 161 5.26 5.84 -16.94
CA GLY A 161 6.49 6.66 -16.95
C GLY A 161 7.07 6.96 -15.56
N VAL A 162 6.65 6.22 -14.52
CA VAL A 162 7.15 6.38 -13.15
C VAL A 162 8.64 6.02 -13.09
N SER A 163 9.44 6.82 -12.37
CA SER A 163 10.89 6.64 -12.24
C SER A 163 11.31 5.73 -11.07
N GLY A 164 10.47 5.63 -10.04
CA GLY A 164 10.74 4.84 -8.85
C GLY A 164 9.54 4.75 -7.94
N VAL A 165 9.58 3.78 -7.03
CA VAL A 165 8.50 3.48 -6.09
C VAL A 165 9.04 3.25 -4.69
N HIS A 166 8.32 3.72 -3.68
CA HIS A 166 8.64 3.51 -2.28
C HIS A 166 7.51 2.81 -1.51
N LEU A 167 7.81 2.36 -0.29
CA LEU A 167 6.83 1.80 0.63
C LEU A 167 7.31 1.89 2.07
N GLY A 168 6.36 1.86 3.00
CA GLY A 168 6.62 1.61 4.42
C GLY A 168 6.47 0.13 4.76
N VAL A 169 7.34 -0.40 5.62
CA VAL A 169 7.25 -1.77 6.13
C VAL A 169 7.52 -1.80 7.63
N GLY A 170 6.63 -2.44 8.39
CA GLY A 170 6.70 -2.49 9.86
C GLY A 170 7.95 -3.21 10.37
N ALA A 171 8.51 -2.73 11.49
CA ALA A 171 9.77 -3.24 12.06
C ALA A 171 9.73 -4.75 12.35
N ARG A 172 8.58 -5.25 12.81
CA ARG A 172 8.37 -6.67 13.15
C ARG A 172 8.12 -7.57 11.93
N ASN A 173 7.91 -7.01 10.74
CA ASN A 173 7.62 -7.78 9.54
C ASN A 173 8.91 -8.13 8.78
N GLU A 174 9.76 -8.95 9.42
CA GLU A 174 11.05 -9.37 8.85
C GLU A 174 10.88 -10.11 7.50
N ARG A 175 9.80 -10.89 7.37
CA ARG A 175 9.47 -11.60 6.14
C ARG A 175 9.23 -10.64 4.98
N ALA A 176 8.44 -9.57 5.18
CA ALA A 176 8.21 -8.56 4.16
C ALA A 176 9.49 -7.77 3.83
N GLN A 177 10.28 -7.38 4.85
CA GLN A 177 11.55 -6.71 4.62
C GLN A 177 12.49 -7.56 3.74
N ALA A 178 12.61 -8.87 4.04
CA ALA A 178 13.40 -9.78 3.22
C ALA A 178 12.79 -10.00 1.82
N PHE A 179 11.47 -9.96 1.68
CA PHE A 179 10.79 -10.01 0.38
C PHE A 179 11.13 -8.79 -0.48
N TYR A 180 11.04 -7.58 0.05
CA TYR A 180 11.36 -6.35 -0.68
C TYR A 180 12.84 -6.26 -1.07
N ARG A 181 13.77 -6.66 -0.20
CA ARG A 181 15.20 -6.72 -0.58
C ARG A 181 15.47 -7.67 -1.74
N ARG A 182 14.79 -8.83 -1.79
CA ARG A 182 14.88 -9.76 -2.94
C ARG A 182 14.27 -9.20 -4.23
N LEU A 183 13.41 -8.19 -4.12
CA LEU A 183 12.87 -7.43 -5.25
C LEU A 183 13.78 -6.27 -5.69
N GLY A 184 14.88 -6.01 -4.96
CA GLY A 184 15.82 -4.94 -5.24
C GLY A 184 15.56 -3.64 -4.48
N PHE A 185 14.60 -3.62 -3.55
CA PHE A 185 14.41 -2.44 -2.70
C PHE A 185 15.58 -2.26 -1.74
N THR A 186 15.96 -1.01 -1.52
CA THR A 186 16.95 -0.58 -0.53
C THR A 186 16.29 0.20 0.59
N ASP A 187 16.88 0.18 1.78
CA ASP A 187 16.43 1.00 2.91
C ASP A 187 16.75 2.48 2.63
N LEU A 188 15.76 3.35 2.75
CA LEU A 188 15.92 4.81 2.61
C LEU A 188 15.96 5.48 3.98
N SER A 189 15.13 5.00 4.91
CA SER A 189 15.14 5.43 6.30
C SER A 189 14.64 4.31 7.22
N ARG A 190 15.00 4.40 8.50
CA ARG A 190 14.57 3.46 9.57
C ARG A 190 14.22 4.24 10.83
N GLY A 191 13.20 3.77 11.53
CA GLY A 191 12.80 4.25 12.85
C GLY A 191 12.07 3.17 13.63
N ASP A 192 11.56 3.51 14.83
CA ASP A 192 10.97 2.53 15.75
C ASP A 192 9.76 1.79 15.16
N TRP A 193 9.00 2.44 14.27
CA TRP A 193 7.84 1.83 13.61
C TRP A 193 8.23 0.85 12.50
N GLY A 194 9.40 1.01 11.87
CA GLY A 194 9.76 0.26 10.67
C GLY A 194 10.78 0.95 9.77
N ALA A 195 10.67 0.67 8.48
CA ALA A 195 11.55 1.20 7.45
C ALA A 195 10.75 1.76 6.28
N THR A 196 11.24 2.84 5.70
CA THR A 196 10.87 3.24 4.34
C THR A 196 11.88 2.63 3.38
N MET A 197 11.41 1.91 2.37
CA MET A 197 12.24 1.29 1.35
C MET A 197 11.89 1.84 -0.04
N GLY A 198 12.86 1.88 -0.94
CA GLY A 198 12.68 2.38 -2.31
C GLY A 198 13.32 1.49 -3.37
N LEU A 199 12.72 1.51 -4.56
CA LEU A 199 13.22 0.87 -5.77
C LEU A 199 13.10 1.86 -6.94
N ARG A 200 14.21 2.15 -7.62
CA ARG A 200 14.18 2.89 -8.89
C ARG A 200 13.91 1.94 -10.04
N PHE A 201 13.09 2.36 -10.99
CA PHE A 201 12.92 1.63 -12.25
C PHE A 201 14.04 2.06 -13.20
N THR A 202 14.91 1.12 -13.61
CA THR A 202 15.91 1.39 -14.64
C THR A 202 15.21 1.62 -15.99
N GLY A 203 15.60 2.68 -16.69
CA GLY A 203 14.85 3.24 -17.82
C GLY A 203 14.62 2.25 -18.96
N GLY A 204 13.35 2.16 -19.39
CA GLY A 204 12.96 1.74 -20.73
C GLY A 204 12.93 2.92 -21.71
N ALA A 205 13.93 3.80 -21.64
CA ALA A 205 14.20 4.74 -22.72
C ALA A 205 15.24 4.06 -23.61
N GLY A 206 14.84 3.71 -24.84
CA GLY A 206 15.65 2.92 -25.76
C GLY A 206 17.07 3.45 -25.89
N GLU A 207 18.04 2.57 -25.68
CA GLU A 207 19.34 2.73 -26.31
C GLU A 207 19.13 2.60 -27.83
N PRO A 208 19.43 3.62 -28.65
CA PRO A 208 19.61 3.38 -30.07
C PRO A 208 20.84 2.49 -30.19
N GLY A 209 20.61 1.24 -30.60
CA GLY A 209 21.69 0.31 -30.89
C GLY A 209 22.66 0.95 -31.87
N THR A 210 23.88 1.20 -31.41
CA THR A 210 24.98 1.60 -32.28
C THR A 210 25.36 0.37 -33.09
N SER A 211 24.85 0.29 -34.32
CA SER A 211 25.48 -0.53 -35.34
C SER A 211 26.80 0.13 -35.72
N ALA A 212 27.91 -0.59 -35.50
CA ALA A 212 29.12 -0.53 -36.31
C ALA A 212 29.85 -1.87 -36.18
#